data_AF-A0A2N2EQH8-F1
#
_entry.id   AF-A0A2N2EQH8-F1
#
_cell.length_a   1.000
_cell.length_b   1.000
_cell.length_c   1.000
_cell.angle_alpha   90.00
_cell.angle_beta   90.00
_cell.angle_gamma   90.00
#
_symmetry.space_group_name_H-M   'P 1'
#
loop_
_entity.id
_entity.type
_entity.pdbx_description
1 polymer ?
#
loop_
_entity_poly.entity_id
_entity_poly.type
_entity_poly.pdbx_seq_one_letter_code
_entity_poly.pdbx_strand_id
1 'polypeptide(L)'
;MDHFSALLYSGRLDWRLTAVHGLAASRDSRAAGELLKALGDAEPEVRAAVARALRGRGGAEASLRLQQALRDEEDEAVKSAVMEALRAYAGERD
;
A
#
# COMPACT_ATOMS: atom_id res chain seq x y z
N MET A 1 -12.89 -6.07 -11.15
CA MET A 1 -12.06 -6.04 -9.93
C MET A 1 -11.16 -7.27 -9.82
N ASP A 2 -11.58 -8.43 -10.34
CA ASP A 2 -10.80 -9.68 -10.29
C ASP A 2 -9.46 -9.65 -11.06
N HIS A 3 -9.35 -8.80 -12.08
CA HIS A 3 -8.13 -8.70 -12.89
C HIS A 3 -6.95 -8.07 -12.14
N PHE A 4 -7.16 -7.06 -11.28
CA PHE A 4 -6.04 -6.41 -10.58
C PHE A 4 -5.54 -7.21 -9.38
N SER A 5 -6.41 -7.89 -8.65
CA SER A 5 -5.98 -8.80 -7.58
C SER A 5 -5.15 -9.97 -8.16
N ALA A 6 -5.54 -10.53 -9.31
CA ALA A 6 -4.75 -11.56 -10.00
C ALA A 6 -3.35 -11.08 -10.43
N LEU A 7 -3.24 -9.83 -10.91
CA LEU A 7 -1.96 -9.23 -11.30
C LEU A 7 -1.05 -8.96 -10.08
N LEU A 8 -1.65 -8.70 -8.91
CA LEU A 8 -0.93 -8.42 -7.67
C LEU A 8 -0.19 -9.65 -7.11
N TYR A 9 -0.60 -10.86 -7.49
CA TYR A 9 0.08 -12.11 -7.18
C TYR A 9 0.85 -12.70 -8.37
N SER A 10 0.98 -11.96 -9.46
CA SER A 10 1.75 -12.44 -10.62
C SER A 10 3.24 -12.39 -10.36
N GLY A 11 4.02 -13.30 -10.98
CA GLY A 11 5.48 -13.30 -10.83
C GLY A 11 6.19 -12.12 -11.49
N ARG A 12 5.46 -11.16 -12.09
CA ARG A 12 6.05 -10.03 -12.81
C ARG A 12 5.86 -8.74 -12.05
N LEU A 13 6.98 -8.04 -11.84
CA LEU A 13 7.03 -6.78 -11.11
C LEU A 13 6.16 -5.68 -11.77
N ASP A 14 6.24 -5.55 -13.10
CA ASP A 14 5.49 -4.57 -13.88
C ASP A 14 3.98 -4.68 -13.68
N TRP A 15 3.47 -5.91 -13.59
CA TRP A 15 2.07 -6.21 -13.37
C TRP A 15 1.61 -5.93 -11.95
N ARG A 16 2.46 -6.21 -10.96
CA ARG A 16 2.18 -5.92 -9.55
C ARG A 16 2.11 -4.42 -9.31
N LEU A 17 3.02 -3.63 -9.87
CA LEU A 17 2.96 -2.16 -9.82
C LEU A 17 1.72 -1.61 -10.54
N THR A 18 1.38 -2.15 -11.71
CA THR A 18 0.17 -1.76 -12.45
C THR A 18 -1.08 -2.06 -11.63
N ALA A 19 -1.14 -3.21 -10.96
CA ALA A 19 -2.23 -3.57 -10.07
C ALA A 19 -2.36 -2.59 -8.90
N VAL A 20 -1.25 -2.23 -8.26
CA VAL A 20 -1.23 -1.25 -7.17
C VAL A 20 -1.76 0.10 -7.65
N HIS A 21 -1.31 0.61 -8.79
CA HIS A 21 -1.81 1.88 -9.33
C HIS A 21 -3.29 1.81 -9.72
N GLY A 22 -3.74 0.71 -10.35
CA GLY A 22 -5.14 0.51 -10.68
C GLY A 22 -6.04 0.45 -9.45
N LEU A 23 -5.58 -0.25 -8.40
CA LEU A 23 -6.26 -0.30 -7.10
C LEU A 23 -6.24 1.05 -6.40
N ALA A 24 -5.15 1.82 -6.49
CA ALA A 24 -5.02 3.18 -5.94
C ALA A 24 -6.06 4.14 -6.53
N ALA A 25 -6.24 4.10 -7.84
CA ALA A 25 -7.18 4.96 -8.57
C ALA A 25 -8.66 4.53 -8.39
N SER A 26 -8.91 3.33 -7.90
CA SER A 26 -10.26 2.83 -7.67
C SER A 26 -10.98 3.58 -6.53
N ARG A 27 -12.30 3.71 -6.59
CA ARG A 27 -13.13 4.17 -5.46
C ARG A 27 -13.74 3.01 -4.65
N ASP A 28 -13.36 1.78 -4.98
CA ASP A 28 -13.85 0.58 -4.31
C ASP A 28 -13.23 0.45 -2.91
N SER A 29 -14.06 0.32 -1.89
CA SER A 29 -13.64 0.13 -0.50
C SER A 29 -12.84 -1.17 -0.30
N ARG A 30 -13.02 -2.17 -1.16
CA ARG A 30 -12.25 -3.43 -1.13
C ARG A 30 -10.80 -3.25 -1.58
N ALA A 31 -10.50 -2.19 -2.34
CA ALA A 31 -9.15 -1.93 -2.81
C ALA A 31 -8.19 -1.63 -1.65
N ALA A 32 -8.67 -1.00 -0.57
CA ALA A 32 -7.87 -0.79 0.63
C ALA A 32 -7.44 -2.12 1.25
N GLY A 33 -8.36 -3.09 1.38
CA GLY A 33 -8.05 -4.42 1.93
C GLY A 33 -7.01 -5.19 1.09
N GLU A 34 -7.09 -5.11 -0.23
CA GLU A 34 -6.11 -5.75 -1.12
C GLU A 34 -4.74 -5.07 -1.06
N LEU A 35 -4.69 -3.74 -1.02
CA LEU A 35 -3.44 -3.00 -0.83
C LEU A 35 -2.81 -3.31 0.53
N LEU A 36 -3.60 -3.47 1.60
CA LEU A 36 -3.05 -3.84 2.92
C LEU A 36 -2.38 -5.22 2.92
N LYS A 37 -2.85 -6.17 2.10
CA LYS A 37 -2.17 -7.47 1.93
C LYS A 37 -0.85 -7.31 1.17
N ALA A 38 -0.81 -6.39 0.23
CA ALA A 38 0.35 -6.09 -0.62
C ALA A 38 1.49 -5.35 0.11
N LEU A 39 1.30 -4.93 1.36
CA LEU A 39 2.37 -4.34 2.18
C LEU A 39 3.49 -5.34 2.52
N GLY A 40 3.19 -6.64 2.52
CA GLY A 40 4.16 -7.71 2.79
C GLY A 40 4.83 -8.27 1.54
N ASP A 41 4.79 -7.53 0.44
CA ASP A 41 5.31 -8.02 -0.83
C ASP A 41 6.85 -8.19 -0.80
N ALA A 42 7.37 -9.24 -1.44
CA ALA A 42 8.80 -9.49 -1.57
C ALA A 42 9.58 -8.34 -2.22
N GLU A 43 8.97 -7.60 -3.17
CA GLU A 43 9.66 -6.50 -3.86
C GLU A 43 9.50 -5.16 -3.10
N PRO A 44 10.60 -4.51 -2.67
CA PRO A 44 10.54 -3.21 -2.00
C PRO A 44 9.82 -2.13 -2.81
N GLU A 45 10.01 -2.09 -4.13
CA GLU A 45 9.36 -1.11 -5.00
C GLU A 45 7.82 -1.21 -4.91
N VAL A 46 7.30 -2.44 -4.85
CA VAL A 46 5.86 -2.67 -4.71
C VAL A 46 5.38 -2.29 -3.31
N ARG A 47 6.12 -2.64 -2.25
CA ARG A 47 5.76 -2.21 -0.88
C ARG A 47 5.68 -0.67 -0.77
N ALA A 48 6.63 0.03 -1.36
CA ALA A 48 6.63 1.50 -1.38
C ALA A 48 5.44 2.07 -2.17
N ALA A 49 5.14 1.50 -3.34
CA ALA A 49 3.98 1.90 -4.15
C ALA A 49 2.66 1.68 -3.39
N VAL A 50 2.54 0.56 -2.67
CA VAL A 50 1.37 0.23 -1.84
C VAL A 50 1.21 1.23 -0.70
N ALA A 51 2.29 1.56 0.01
CA ALA A 51 2.24 2.56 1.09
C ALA A 51 1.74 3.91 0.56
N ARG A 52 2.24 4.37 -0.59
CA ARG A 52 1.77 5.59 -1.25
C ARG A 52 0.31 5.49 -1.70
N ALA A 53 -0.11 4.34 -2.20
CA ALA A 53 -1.47 4.09 -2.65
C ALA A 53 -2.48 4.08 -1.49
N LEU A 54 -2.06 3.72 -0.28
CA LEU A 54 -2.90 3.75 0.92
C LEU A 54 -3.11 5.18 1.43
N ARG A 55 -2.19 6.13 1.16
CA ARG A 55 -2.30 7.54 1.57
C ARG A 55 -3.68 8.12 1.21
N GLY A 56 -4.43 8.57 2.22
CA GLY A 56 -5.77 9.16 2.05
C GLY A 56 -6.90 8.16 1.74
N ARG A 57 -6.65 6.84 1.86
CA ARG A 57 -7.64 5.78 1.59
C ARG A 57 -7.94 4.91 2.81
N GLY A 58 -7.57 5.36 4.01
CA GLY A 58 -7.57 4.51 5.20
C GLY A 58 -8.28 5.07 6.42
N GLY A 59 -9.05 4.21 7.05
CA GLY A 59 -9.44 4.36 8.45
C GLY A 59 -8.37 3.82 9.40
N ALA A 60 -8.74 3.61 10.66
CA ALA A 60 -7.83 3.18 11.72
C ALA A 60 -7.02 1.91 11.39
N GLU A 61 -7.58 0.96 10.64
CA GLU A 61 -6.90 -0.29 10.25
C GLU A 61 -5.67 -0.05 9.36
N ALA A 62 -5.77 0.86 8.39
CA ALA A 62 -4.66 1.15 7.49
C ALA A 62 -3.49 1.81 8.22
N SER A 63 -3.80 2.72 9.16
CA SER A 63 -2.80 3.36 10.01
C SER A 63 -2.06 2.32 10.87
N LEU A 64 -2.78 1.38 11.48
CA LEU A 64 -2.17 0.33 12.31
C LEU A 64 -1.24 -0.58 11.47
N ARG A 65 -1.67 -0.99 10.29
CA ARG A 65 -0.87 -1.84 9.39
C ARG A 65 0.37 -1.12 8.86
N LEU A 66 0.27 0.16 8.53
CA LEU A 66 1.43 0.96 8.12
C LEU A 66 2.42 1.15 9.27
N GLN A 67 1.96 1.31 10.51
CA GLN A 67 2.86 1.35 11.68
C GLN A 67 3.59 0.02 11.89
N GLN A 68 2.92 -1.11 11.67
CA GLN A 68 3.57 -2.43 11.73
C GLN A 68 4.59 -2.57 10.60
N ALA A 69 4.20 -2.26 9.36
CA ALA A 69 5.10 -2.29 8.21
C ALA A 69 6.35 -1.43 8.43
N LEU A 70 6.23 -0.24 9.03
CA LEU A 70 7.38 0.61 9.33
C LEU A 70 8.39 -0.03 10.31
N ARG A 71 7.92 -0.85 11.25
CA ARG A 71 8.77 -1.52 12.26
C ARG A 71 9.50 -2.71 11.68
N ASP A 72 8.84 -3.45 10.81
CA ASP A 72 9.35 -4.69 10.24
C ASP A 72 10.13 -4.46 8.93
N GLU A 73 10.06 -3.25 8.38
CA GLU A 73 10.76 -2.88 7.15
C GLU A 73 12.24 -2.56 7.39
N GLU A 74 13.09 -3.06 6.50
CA GLU A 74 14.53 -2.77 6.50
C GLU A 74 14.91 -1.77 5.40
N ASP A 75 14.15 -1.72 4.30
CA ASP A 75 14.41 -0.84 3.16
C ASP A 75 14.03 0.62 3.48
N GLU A 76 15.03 1.51 3.42
CA GLU A 76 14.87 2.94 3.74
C GLU A 76 13.91 3.67 2.78
N ALA A 77 13.84 3.28 1.50
CA ALA A 77 12.93 3.89 0.56
C ALA A 77 11.47 3.52 0.88
N VAL A 78 11.24 2.27 1.30
CA VAL A 78 9.92 1.82 1.76
C VAL A 78 9.55 2.51 3.08
N LYS A 79 10.45 2.61 4.05
CA LYS A 79 10.22 3.35 5.30
C LYS A 79 9.79 4.78 5.05
N SER A 80 10.47 5.47 4.12
CA SER A 80 10.11 6.84 3.74
C SER A 80 8.68 6.92 3.21
N ALA A 81 8.31 6.04 2.28
CA ALA A 81 6.95 5.97 1.72
C ALA A 81 5.89 5.68 2.79
N VAL A 82 6.18 4.78 3.73
CA VAL A 82 5.28 4.45 4.85
C VAL A 82 5.13 5.62 5.82
N MET A 83 6.21 6.32 6.14
CA MET A 83 6.16 7.53 6.98
C MET A 83 5.35 8.65 6.32
N GLU A 84 5.51 8.88 5.02
CA GLU A 84 4.70 9.84 4.27
C GLU A 84 3.21 9.50 4.34
N ALA A 85 2.87 8.22 4.17
CA ALA A 85 1.49 7.76 4.29
C ALA A 85 0.94 7.99 5.72
N LEU A 86 1.71 7.62 6.75
CA LEU A 86 1.33 7.84 8.16
C LEU A 86 1.13 9.32 8.51
N ARG A 87 1.97 10.21 7.99
CA ARG A 87 1.81 11.67 8.18
C ARG A 87 0.50 12.19 7.61
N ALA A 88 0.08 11.70 6.44
CA ALA A 88 -1.21 12.08 5.86
C ALA A 88 -2.38 11.69 6.79
N TYR A 89 -2.32 10.52 7.42
CA TYR A 89 -3.33 10.11 8.41
C TYR A 89 -3.30 10.92 9.71
N ALA A 90 -2.14 11.45 10.11
CA ALA A 90 -2.04 12.33 11.26
C ALA A 90 -2.64 13.72 10.98
N GLY A 91 -2.43 14.24 9.77
CA GLY A 91 -2.97 15.55 9.34
C GLY A 91 -4.48 15.54 9.04
N GLU A 92 -5.10 14.38 8.79
CA GLU A 92 -6.55 14.25 8.65
C GLU A 92 -7.31 14.22 10.01
N ARG A 93 -6.60 14.29 11.13
CA ARG A 93 -7.18 14.26 12.50
C ARG A 93 -7.34 15.64 13.15
N ASP A 94 -7.05 16.73 12.43
CA ASP A 94 -7.27 18.11 12.89
C ASP A 94 -8.63 18.69 12.43
#